data_AF-A0A661WV37-F1
#
_entry.id   AF-A0A661WV37-F1
#
_cell.length_a   1.000
_cell.length_b   1.000
_cell.length_c   1.000
_cell.angle_alpha   90.00
_cell.angle_beta   90.00
_cell.angle_gamma   90.00
#
_symmetry.space_group_name_H-M   'P 1'
#
loop_
_entity.id
_entity.type
_entity.pdbx_description
1 polymer ?
#
loop_
_entity_poly.entity_id
_entity_poly.type
_entity_poly.pdbx_seq_one_letter_code
_entity_poly.pdbx_strand_id
1 'polypeptide(L)'
;MNDLLMLEKYFPGGSLEGGIALANRLDWGLSVQMSGDDYVVSSGNEPILRTESKDALQSFIYGLGLAYAILPEGLFESLEKALREL
;
A
#
# COMPACT_ATOMS: atom_id res chain seq x y z
N MET A 1 -20.70 2.56 1.19
CA MET A 1 -19.43 2.00 1.70
C MET A 1 -18.91 1.09 0.61
N ASN A 2 -17.77 1.40 0.00
CA ASN A 2 -17.04 0.39 -0.76
C ASN A 2 -16.49 -0.59 0.28
N ASP A 3 -17.16 -1.72 0.44
CA ASP A 3 -16.70 -2.73 1.38
C ASP A 3 -15.41 -3.31 0.83
N LEU A 4 -14.28 -2.92 1.43
CA LEU A 4 -12.95 -3.43 1.11
C LEU A 4 -12.80 -4.82 1.76
N LEU A 5 -13.60 -5.78 1.27
CA LEU A 5 -13.87 -7.10 1.87
C LEU A 5 -12.62 -7.95 2.16
N MET A 6 -11.50 -7.64 1.52
CA MET A 6 -10.26 -8.40 1.65
C MET A 6 -9.32 -7.83 2.72
N LEU A 7 -9.61 -6.65 3.28
CA LEU A 7 -8.76 -6.01 4.30
C LEU A 7 -8.54 -6.93 5.50
N GLU A 8 -9.61 -7.33 6.18
CA GLU A 8 -9.53 -8.13 7.41
C GLU A 8 -8.80 -9.46 7.22
N LYS A 9 -8.89 -10.03 6.02
CA LYS A 9 -8.32 -11.35 5.73
C LYS A 9 -6.85 -11.29 5.32
N TYR A 10 -6.46 -10.29 4.53
CA TYR A 10 -5.16 -10.29 3.86
C TYR A 10 -4.20 -9.21 4.37
N PHE A 11 -4.72 -8.12 4.94
CA PHE A 11 -3.86 -6.99 5.32
C PHE A 11 -3.42 -7.16 6.79
N PRO A 12 -2.15 -6.87 7.11
CA PRO A 12 -1.70 -6.78 8.48
C PRO A 12 -2.61 -5.86 9.31
N GLY A 13 -3.17 -6.37 10.41
CA GLY A 13 -4.09 -5.60 11.26
C GLY A 13 -5.46 -5.27 10.63
N GLY A 14 -5.78 -5.82 9.45
CA GLY A 14 -7.07 -5.62 8.80
C GLY A 14 -7.33 -4.19 8.32
N SER A 15 -6.29 -3.40 8.06
CA SER A 15 -6.40 -1.97 7.74
C SER A 15 -5.58 -1.56 6.52
N LEU A 16 -5.90 -0.40 5.94
CA LEU A 16 -5.16 0.16 4.80
C LEU A 16 -3.70 0.49 5.17
N GLU A 17 -3.44 0.88 6.42
CA GLU A 17 -2.10 1.08 6.96
C GLU A 17 -1.29 -0.23 6.92
N GLY A 18 -1.95 -1.38 7.12
CA GLY A 18 -1.33 -2.68 6.91
C GLY A 18 -0.89 -2.91 5.47
N GLY A 19 -1.67 -2.44 4.50
CA GLY A 19 -1.33 -2.50 3.08
C GLY A 19 -0.13 -1.63 2.73
N ILE A 20 -0.07 -0.42 3.31
CA ILE A 20 1.10 0.47 3.21
C ILE A 20 2.32 -0.22 3.81
N ALA A 21 2.20 -0.77 5.02
CA ALA A 21 3.29 -1.46 5.69
C ALA A 21 3.80 -2.66 4.87
N LEU A 22 2.89 -3.42 4.25
CA LEU A 22 3.26 -4.54 3.38
C LEU A 22 4.03 -4.09 2.14
N ALA A 23 3.54 -3.07 1.43
CA ALA A 23 4.26 -2.52 0.27
C ALA A 23 5.63 -1.95 0.67
N ASN A 24 5.74 -1.36 1.86
CA ASN A 24 7.00 -0.80 2.37
C ASN A 24 8.03 -1.86 2.77
N ARG A 25 7.60 -3.10 3.06
CA ARG A 25 8.55 -4.22 3.20
C ARG A 25 9.24 -4.56 1.88
N LEU A 26 8.65 -4.15 0.75
CA LEU A 26 9.23 -4.25 -0.59
C LEU A 26 9.82 -2.91 -1.07
N ASP A 27 10.32 -2.08 -0.14
CA ASP A 27 11.04 -0.83 -0.40
C ASP A 27 10.31 0.25 -1.22
N TRP A 28 8.99 0.19 -1.30
CA TRP A 28 8.23 1.27 -1.95
C TRP A 28 8.34 2.62 -1.24
N GLY A 29 8.64 2.66 0.07
CA GLY A 29 8.70 3.90 0.84
C GLY A 29 7.41 4.73 0.77
N LEU A 30 6.25 4.07 0.71
CA LEU A 30 4.95 4.69 0.64
C LEU A 30 4.66 5.53 1.88
N SER A 31 4.19 6.73 1.63
CA SER A 31 3.63 7.63 2.64
C SER A 31 2.41 8.34 2.08
N VAL A 32 1.52 8.77 2.98
CA VAL A 32 0.33 9.54 2.66
C VAL A 32 0.38 10.82 3.46
N GLN A 33 0.20 11.96 2.79
CA GLN A 33 0.18 13.27 3.42
C GLN A 33 -0.94 14.12 2.82
N MET A 34 -1.43 15.08 3.61
CA MET A 34 -2.30 16.13 3.07
C MET A 34 -1.48 17.32 2.61
N SER A 35 -1.82 17.88 1.45
CA SER A 35 -1.21 19.08 0.89
C SER A 35 -2.33 20.03 0.43
N GLY A 36 -2.68 21.00 1.28
CA GLY A 36 -3.92 21.76 1.08
C GLY A 36 -5.14 20.85 1.25
N ASP A 37 -6.01 20.83 0.25
CA ASP A 37 -7.19 19.96 0.20
C ASP A 37 -6.93 18.60 -0.46
N ASP A 38 -5.73 18.39 -1.00
CA ASP A 38 -5.34 17.15 -1.66
C ASP A 38 -4.74 16.13 -0.69
N TYR A 39 -5.09 14.86 -0.90
CA TYR A 39 -4.28 13.74 -0.46
C TYR A 39 -3.17 13.46 -1.48
N VAL A 40 -1.94 13.30 -0.99
CA VAL A 40 -0.76 12.95 -1.79
C VAL A 40 -0.19 11.64 -1.27
N VAL A 41 -0.11 10.63 -2.14
CA VAL A 41 0.64 9.40 -1.88
C VAL A 41 1.98 9.51 -2.58
N SER A 42 3.05 9.28 -1.85
CA SER A 42 4.42 9.31 -2.38
C SER A 42 5.11 7.97 -2.20
N SER A 43 5.96 7.60 -3.16
CA SER A 43 6.96 6.54 -3.03
C SER A 43 8.32 7.20 -2.82
N GLY A 44 8.81 7.18 -1.58
CA GLY A 44 9.93 8.02 -1.16
C GLY A 44 9.59 9.51 -1.37
N ASN A 45 10.37 10.19 -2.21
CA ASN A 45 10.18 11.61 -2.51
C ASN A 45 9.28 11.87 -3.71
N GLU A 46 8.88 10.83 -4.45
CA GLU A 46 8.13 10.98 -5.70
C GLU A 46 6.62 10.80 -5.47
N PRO A 47 5.78 11.79 -5.82
CA PRO A 47 4.33 11.66 -5.72
C PRO A 47 3.81 10.72 -6.81
N ILE A 48 3.09 9.67 -6.40
CA ILE A 48 2.52 8.66 -7.31
C ILE A 48 0.99 8.75 -7.41
N LEU A 49 0.35 9.43 -6.47
CA LEU A 49 -1.07 9.79 -6.53
C LEU A 49 -1.28 11.16 -5.89
N ARG A 50 -2.09 12.00 -6.52
CA ARG A 50 -2.68 13.19 -5.90
C ARG A 50 -4.19 13.19 -6.16
N THR A 51 -4.99 13.38 -5.12
CA THR A 51 -6.45 13.35 -5.25
C THR A 51 -7.12 14.08 -4.10
N GLU A 52 -8.19 14.82 -4.40
CA GLU A 52 -9.11 15.38 -3.41
C GLU A 52 -10.11 14.31 -2.90
N SER A 53 -10.21 13.16 -3.59
CA SER A 53 -11.18 12.12 -3.27
C SER A 53 -10.61 11.10 -2.29
N LYS A 54 -11.19 11.05 -1.09
CA LYS A 54 -10.88 10.03 -0.10
C LYS A 54 -11.13 8.61 -0.62
N ASP A 55 -12.18 8.40 -1.41
CA ASP A 55 -12.49 7.08 -1.99
C ASP A 55 -11.43 6.66 -3.00
N ALA A 56 -10.91 7.59 -3.81
CA ALA A 56 -9.81 7.32 -4.74
C ALA A 56 -8.51 6.99 -3.98
N LEU A 57 -8.19 7.74 -2.92
CA LEU A 57 -7.06 7.44 -2.04
C LEU A 57 -7.16 6.02 -1.47
N GLN A 58 -8.29 5.68 -0.88
CA GLN A 58 -8.52 4.37 -0.26
C GLN A 58 -8.44 3.25 -1.29
N SER A 59 -9.03 3.44 -2.46
CA SER A 59 -9.00 2.45 -3.55
C SER A 59 -7.58 2.22 -4.07
N PHE A 60 -6.77 3.28 -4.17
CA PHE A 60 -5.37 3.18 -4.58
C PHE A 60 -4.56 2.36 -3.57
N ILE A 61 -4.62 2.72 -2.27
CA ILE A 61 -3.89 2.02 -1.22
C ILE A 61 -4.36 0.55 -1.13
N TYR A 62 -5.66 0.32 -1.25
CA TYR A 62 -6.22 -1.02 -1.26
C TYR A 62 -5.70 -1.85 -2.43
N GLY A 63 -5.74 -1.33 -3.66
CA GLY A 63 -5.25 -2.04 -4.84
C GLY A 63 -3.77 -2.40 -4.73
N LEU A 64 -2.95 -1.46 -4.26
CA LEU A 64 -1.51 -1.66 -4.10
C LEU A 64 -1.19 -2.66 -2.97
N GLY A 65 -1.83 -2.52 -1.81
CA GLY A 65 -1.67 -3.47 -0.71
C GLY A 65 -2.12 -4.88 -1.10
N LEU A 66 -3.23 -4.99 -1.83
CA LEU A 66 -3.80 -6.29 -2.24
C LEU A 66 -2.89 -7.01 -3.24
N ALA A 67 -2.25 -6.29 -4.16
CA ALA A 67 -1.31 -6.87 -5.12
C ALA A 67 -0.19 -7.67 -4.44
N TYR A 68 0.20 -7.27 -3.23
CA TYR A 68 1.21 -7.95 -2.43
C TYR A 68 0.61 -8.91 -1.39
N ALA A 69 -0.53 -8.58 -0.80
CA ALA A 69 -1.13 -9.34 0.28
C ALA A 69 -1.67 -10.71 -0.14
N ILE A 70 -1.97 -10.89 -1.44
CA ILE A 70 -2.45 -12.17 -1.98
C ILE A 70 -1.34 -13.08 -2.46
N LEU A 71 -0.07 -12.62 -2.46
CA LEU A 71 1.04 -13.43 -2.93
C LEU A 71 1.23 -14.63 -1.99
N PRO A 72 1.57 -15.82 -2.52
CA PRO A 72 2.00 -16.93 -1.69
C PRO A 72 3.18 -16.51 -0.81
N GLU A 73 3.16 -16.93 0.46
CA GLU A 73 4.14 -16.51 1.48
C GLU A 73 5.60 -16.67 0.98
N GLY A 74 5.95 -17.84 0.46
CA GLY A 74 7.31 -18.09 -0.05
C GLY A 74 7.70 -17.22 -1.26
N LEU A 75 6.75 -16.74 -2.06
CA LEU A 75 7.03 -15.80 -3.15
C LEU A 75 7.30 -14.41 -2.59
N PHE A 76 6.50 -13.96 -1.63
CA PHE A 76 6.69 -12.66 -0.98
C PHE A 76 8.04 -12.59 -0.26
N GLU A 77 8.40 -13.64 0.49
CA GLU A 77 9.71 -13.75 1.14
C GLU A 77 10.88 -13.74 0.14
N SER A 78 10.70 -14.39 -1.01
CA SER A 78 11.71 -14.40 -2.08
C SER A 78 11.93 -12.99 -2.66
N LEU A 79 10.85 -12.22 -2.84
CA LEU A 79 10.94 -10.82 -3.31
C LEU A 79 11.65 -9.93 -2.28
N GLU A 80 11.29 -10.04 -1.00
CA GLU A 80 11.97 -9.30 0.06
C GLU A 80 13.46 -9.63 0.14
N LYS A 81 13.82 -10.91 0.01
CA LYS A 81 15.21 -11.33 0.03
C LYS A 81 15.99 -10.74 -1.15
N ALA A 82 15.41 -10.82 -2.36
CA ALA A 82 16.03 -10.27 -3.55
C ALA A 82 16.31 -8.76 -3.43
N LEU A 83 15.42 -8.01 -2.79
CA LEU A 83 15.62 -6.58 -2.54
C LEU A 83 16.78 -6.28 -1.60
N ARG A 84 16.97 -7.08 -0.55
CA ARG A 84 18.08 -6.92 0.42
C ARG A 84 19.46 -7.19 -0.16
N GLU A 85 19.52 -7.86 -1.31
CA GLU A 85 20.76 -8.23 -2.00
C GLU A 85 21.15 -7.20 -3.10
N LEU A 86 20.33 -6.17 -3.33
CA LEU A 86 20.61 -5.03 -4.23
C LEU A 86 21.49 -3.97 -3.56
#